data_AF-A0A5N3S7D0-F1
#
_entry.id   AF-A0A5N3S7D0-F1
#
_cell.length_a   1.000
_cell.length_b   1.000
_cell.length_c   1.000
_cell.angle_alpha   90.00
_cell.angle_beta   90.00
_cell.angle_gamma   90.00
#
_symmetry.space_group_name_H-M   'P 1'
#
loop_
_entity.id
_entity.type
_entity.pdbx_description
1 polymer ?
#
loop_
_entity_poly.entity_id
_entity_poly.type
_entity_poly.pdbx_seq_one_letter_code
_entity_poly.pdbx_strand_id
1 'polypeptide(L)'
;MFGKIFIDSSGCEYGVIRKTKTTTPGELSDVSVIAEDECGNYFIRNSQGVFFWDHETSGRTFLSASLQEFEESCVEPRCIELSEGQVVSSWIDPDFAKLYGVKNKL
;
A
#
# COMPACT_ATOMS: atom_id res chain seq x y z
N MET A 1 -6.24 -11.36 3.23
CA MET A 1 -5.47 -10.09 3.31
C MET A 1 -5.35 -9.34 1.99
N PHE A 2 -5.11 -9.99 0.84
CA PHE A 2 -4.90 -9.23 -0.40
C PHE A 2 -6.10 -8.37 -0.83
N GLY A 3 -5.83 -7.16 -1.31
CA GLY A 3 -6.84 -6.16 -1.66
C GLY A 3 -7.36 -5.34 -0.47
N LYS A 4 -7.01 -5.74 0.76
CA LYS A 4 -7.36 -5.03 1.99
C LYS A 4 -6.26 -4.06 2.41
N ILE A 5 -6.56 -3.18 3.35
CA ILE A 5 -5.57 -2.38 4.10
C ILE A 5 -5.37 -2.97 5.49
N PHE A 6 -4.23 -2.70 6.09
CA PHE A 6 -4.00 -2.94 7.51
C PHE A 6 -4.22 -1.63 8.28
N ILE A 7 -4.92 -1.71 9.41
CA ILE A 7 -5.09 -0.57 10.33
C ILE A 7 -4.53 -0.98 11.68
N ASP A 8 -3.58 -0.20 12.20
CA ASP A 8 -3.01 -0.49 13.53
C ASP A 8 -3.93 -0.01 14.66
N SER A 9 -3.54 -0.31 15.91
CA SER A 9 -4.31 0.04 17.10
C SER A 9 -4.42 1.55 17.34
N SER A 10 -3.59 2.37 16.69
CA SER A 10 -3.68 3.84 16.72
C SER A 10 -4.59 4.41 15.62
N GLY A 11 -5.07 3.57 14.71
CA GLY A 11 -5.88 3.96 13.56
C GLY A 11 -5.07 4.40 12.35
N CYS A 12 -3.75 4.18 12.31
CA CYS A 12 -2.95 4.46 11.13
C CYS A 12 -3.24 3.40 10.05
N GLU A 13 -3.55 3.86 8.84
CA GLU A 13 -3.82 3.00 7.69
C GLU A 13 -2.52 2.78 6.91
N TYR A 14 -2.25 1.51 6.57
CA TYR A 14 -1.13 1.12 5.73
C TYR A 14 -1.65 0.74 4.34
N GLY A 15 -0.77 0.85 3.34
CA GLY A 15 -1.10 0.65 1.93
C GLY A 15 -1.83 -0.67 1.63
N VAL A 16 -2.51 -0.71 0.48
CA VAL A 16 -3.28 -1.89 0.06
C VAL A 16 -2.34 -3.09 -0.08
N ILE A 17 -2.65 -4.17 0.63
CA ILE A 17 -1.84 -5.38 0.69
C ILE A 17 -1.97 -6.14 -0.63
N ARG A 18 -0.84 -6.33 -1.33
CA ARG A 18 -0.79 -6.99 -2.63
C ARG A 18 0.24 -8.10 -2.64
N LYS A 19 0.03 -9.08 -3.54
CA LYS A 19 1.03 -10.13 -3.79
C LYS A 19 2.26 -9.49 -4.39
N THR A 20 3.43 -9.82 -3.85
CA THR A 20 4.71 -9.38 -4.38
C THR A 20 4.91 -9.92 -5.79
N LYS A 21 5.07 -9.03 -6.77
CA LYS A 21 5.34 -9.40 -8.18
C LYS A 21 6.81 -9.21 -8.56
N THR A 22 7.54 -8.46 -7.76
CA THR A 22 8.86 -7.91 -8.06
C THR A 22 9.97 -8.59 -7.26
N THR A 23 11.21 -8.48 -7.74
CA THR A 23 12.39 -8.80 -6.94
C THR A 23 12.44 -7.93 -5.70
N THR A 24 12.56 -8.56 -4.54
CA THR A 24 12.64 -7.90 -3.24
C THR A 24 13.95 -7.14 -3.09
N PRO A 25 13.96 -5.96 -2.44
CA PRO A 25 15.19 -5.23 -2.11
C PRO A 25 16.19 -6.09 -1.33
N GLY A 26 17.49 -5.89 -1.57
CA GLY A 26 18.55 -6.63 -0.88
C GLY A 26 18.56 -6.41 0.65
N GLU A 27 18.05 -5.26 1.10
CA GLU A 27 17.85 -4.92 2.52
C GLU A 27 16.85 -5.82 3.25
N LEU A 28 16.03 -6.57 2.51
CA LEU A 28 15.05 -7.51 3.04
C LEU A 28 15.52 -8.97 2.97
N SER A 29 16.80 -9.21 2.66
CA SER A 29 17.36 -10.56 2.55
C SER A 29 17.36 -11.36 3.86
N ASP A 30 17.25 -10.69 5.00
CA ASP A 30 17.19 -11.29 6.34
C ASP A 30 15.76 -11.65 6.79
N VAL A 31 14.74 -11.28 6.02
CA VAL A 31 13.34 -11.43 6.40
C VAL A 31 12.51 -12.07 5.29
N SER A 32 11.32 -12.56 5.63
CA SER A 32 10.37 -13.07 4.64
C SER A 32 9.43 -11.95 4.20
N VAL A 33 9.44 -11.62 2.91
CA VAL A 33 8.43 -10.70 2.35
C VAL A 33 7.11 -11.45 2.17
N ILE A 34 6.03 -10.90 2.69
CA ILE A 34 4.68 -11.51 2.64
C ILE A 34 3.72 -10.75 1.71
N ALA A 35 3.93 -9.45 1.51
CA ALA A 35 3.17 -8.61 0.60
C ALA A 35 3.92 -7.29 0.27
N GLU A 36 3.41 -6.53 -0.70
CA GLU A 36 3.84 -5.17 -1.04
C GLU A 36 2.63 -4.24 -1.21
N ASP A 37 2.85 -2.93 -1.28
CA ASP A 37 1.77 -1.94 -1.49
C ASP A 37 1.71 -1.35 -2.91
N GLU A 38 2.55 -1.84 -3.84
CA GLU A 38 2.80 -1.31 -5.19
C GLU A 38 3.41 0.11 -5.24
N CYS A 39 3.79 0.69 -4.10
CA CYS A 39 4.49 1.97 -3.97
C CYS A 39 5.93 1.83 -3.47
N GLY A 40 6.47 0.61 -3.48
CA GLY A 40 7.84 0.29 -3.04
C GLY A 40 7.94 -0.20 -1.61
N ASN A 41 6.86 -0.17 -0.82
CA ASN A 41 6.88 -0.61 0.57
C ASN A 41 6.47 -2.08 0.70
N TYR A 42 6.94 -2.72 1.76
CA TYR A 42 6.79 -4.17 1.95
C TYR A 42 6.22 -4.51 3.32
N PHE A 43 5.35 -5.52 3.35
CA PHE A 43 4.99 -6.21 4.58
C PHE A 43 5.94 -7.39 4.71
N ILE A 44 6.67 -7.43 5.82
CA ILE A 44 7.72 -8.41 6.08
C ILE A 44 7.46 -9.17 7.38
N ARG A 45 8.02 -10.38 7.47
CA ARG A 45 7.90 -11.24 8.63
C ARG A 45 9.27 -11.75 9.07
N ASN A 46 9.49 -11.75 10.37
CA ASN A 46 10.63 -12.39 11.01
C ASN A 46 10.16 -13.14 12.29
N SER A 47 11.11 -13.55 13.15
CA SER A 47 10.81 -14.27 14.40
C SER A 47 10.04 -13.45 15.44
N GLN A 48 10.03 -12.12 15.33
CA GLN A 48 9.36 -11.22 16.28
C GLN A 48 7.92 -10.89 15.88
N GLY A 49 7.56 -11.03 14.59
CA GLY A 49 6.22 -10.72 14.11
C GLY A 49 6.18 -10.22 12.67
N VAL A 50 5.14 -9.45 12.37
CA VAL A 50 4.92 -8.79 11.08
C VAL A 50 5.26 -7.31 11.21
N PHE A 51 5.96 -6.78 10.22
CA PHE A 51 6.41 -5.40 10.15
C PHE A 51 6.06 -4.78 8.80
N PHE A 52 5.87 -3.47 8.79
CA PHE A 52 5.89 -2.65 7.59
C PHE A 52 7.30 -2.13 7.38
N TRP A 53 7.84 -2.30 6.17
CA TRP A 53 9.10 -1.72 5.76
C TRP A 53 8.86 -0.60 4.75
N ASP A 54 9.36 0.58 5.08
CA ASP A 54 9.27 1.79 4.27
C ASP A 54 10.54 1.98 3.45
N HIS A 55 10.40 2.05 2.13
CA HIS A 55 11.53 2.18 1.22
C HIS A 55 12.19 3.56 1.24
N GLU A 56 11.49 4.61 1.70
CA GLU A 56 12.03 5.96 1.75
C GLU A 56 12.97 6.14 2.94
N THR A 57 12.70 5.44 4.03
CA THR A 57 13.43 5.57 5.30
C THR A 57 14.24 4.34 5.69
N SER A 58 14.08 3.22 4.97
CA SER A 58 14.53 1.87 5.36
C SER A 58 14.00 1.43 6.74
N GLY A 59 13.00 2.14 7.28
CA GLY A 59 12.44 1.90 8.60
C GLY A 59 11.60 0.63 8.65
N ARG A 60 11.57 -0.03 9.81
CA ARG A 60 10.71 -1.19 10.10
C ARG A 60 9.75 -0.85 11.23
N THR A 61 8.45 -0.76 10.93
CA THR A 61 7.39 -0.50 11.90
C THR A 61 6.71 -1.80 12.29
N PHE A 62 6.66 -2.13 13.57
CA PHE A 62 5.97 -3.32 14.07
C PHE A 62 4.46 -3.19 13.87
N LEU A 63 3.83 -4.21 13.29
CA LEU A 63 2.38 -4.23 13.03
C LEU A 63 1.65 -5.21 13.96
N SER A 64 2.16 -6.43 14.09
CA SER A 64 1.53 -7.49 14.89
C SER A 64 2.52 -8.55 15.33
N ALA A 65 2.20 -9.28 16.41
CA ALA A 65 3.06 -10.34 16.93
C ALA A 65 2.97 -11.62 16.09
N SER A 66 1.88 -11.80 15.35
CA SER A 66 1.68 -12.97 14.50
C SER A 66 1.06 -12.63 13.14
N LEU A 67 1.25 -13.53 12.17
CA LEU A 67 0.61 -13.42 10.86
C LEU A 67 -0.92 -13.50 10.98
N GLN A 68 -1.43 -14.29 11.91
CA GLN A 68 -2.87 -14.40 12.16
C GLN A 68 -3.47 -13.06 12.62
N GLU A 69 -2.85 -12.43 13.64
CA GLU A 69 -3.28 -11.10 14.12
C GLU A 69 -3.22 -10.04 13.01
N PHE A 70 -2.20 -10.12 12.14
CA PHE A 70 -2.07 -9.25 10.98
C PHE A 70 -3.27 -9.42 10.03
N GLU A 71 -3.58 -10.67 9.68
CA GLU A 71 -4.69 -10.99 8.76
C GLU A 71 -6.07 -10.63 9.34
N GLU A 72 -6.28 -10.82 10.64
CA GLU A 72 -7.51 -10.45 11.34
C GLU A 72 -7.71 -8.92 11.38
N SER A 73 -6.62 -8.15 11.42
CA SER A 73 -6.65 -6.69 11.38
C SER A 73 -6.74 -6.11 9.97
N CYS A 74 -6.73 -6.94 8.93
CA CYS A 74 -6.92 -6.50 7.55
C CYS A 74 -8.40 -6.20 7.26
N VAL A 75 -8.69 -4.97 6.85
CA VAL A 75 -10.04 -4.50 6.56
C VAL A 75 -10.21 -4.04 5.11
N GLU A 76 -11.43 -4.08 4.61
CA GLU A 76 -11.73 -3.53 3.28
C GLU A 76 -11.37 -2.03 3.24
N PRO A 77 -10.70 -1.55 2.18
CA PRO A 77 -10.43 -0.13 2.02
C PRO A 77 -11.76 0.63 2.00
N ARG A 78 -11.78 1.82 2.60
CA ARG A 78 -13.01 2.63 2.58
C ARG A 78 -13.38 2.98 1.15
N CYS A 79 -14.62 2.68 0.77
CA CYS A 79 -15.17 3.22 -0.46
C CYS A 79 -15.38 4.72 -0.28
N ILE A 80 -14.71 5.52 -1.10
CA ILE A 80 -14.90 6.97 -1.12
C ILE A 80 -15.84 7.30 -2.28
N GLU A 81 -17.07 7.68 -1.96
CA GLU A 81 -17.99 8.25 -2.94
C GLU A 81 -17.74 9.75 -3.04
N LEU A 82 -17.45 10.22 -4.26
CA LEU A 82 -17.23 11.62 -4.54
C LEU A 82 -18.51 12.20 -5.17
N SER A 83 -18.97 13.33 -4.62
CA SER A 83 -20.11 14.05 -5.19
C SER A 83 -19.70 14.83 -6.45
N GLU A 84 -20.68 15.16 -7.30
CA GLU A 84 -20.46 16.03 -8.45
C GLU A 84 -19.84 17.38 -7.99
N GLY A 85 -18.77 17.81 -8.65
CA GLY A 85 -18.04 19.04 -8.31
C GLY A 85 -17.02 18.93 -7.17
N GLN A 86 -16.92 17.78 -6.48
CA GLN A 86 -15.90 17.59 -5.42
C GLN A 86 -14.49 17.38 -5.99
N VAL A 87 -14.38 16.79 -7.18
CA VAL A 87 -13.10 16.63 -7.89
C VAL A 87 -12.75 17.94 -8.56
N VAL A 88 -11.76 18.66 -8.02
CA VAL A 88 -11.27 19.94 -8.58
C VAL A 88 -10.35 19.71 -9.78
N SER A 89 -9.47 18.72 -9.68
CA SER A 89 -8.50 18.35 -10.72
C SER A 89 -8.04 16.91 -10.53
N SER A 90 -7.71 16.24 -11.64
CA SER A 90 -7.09 14.91 -11.62
C SER A 90 -5.90 14.91 -12.56
N TRP A 91 -4.84 14.19 -12.19
CA TRP A 91 -3.81 13.83 -13.15
C TRP A 91 -4.35 12.77 -14.10
N ILE A 92 -4.16 12.97 -15.40
CA ILE A 92 -4.56 12.02 -16.43
C ILE A 92 -3.30 11.63 -17.17
N ASP A 93 -3.16 10.34 -17.47
CA ASP A 93 -2.10 9.85 -18.34
C ASP A 93 -2.05 10.69 -19.64
N PRO A 94 -0.90 11.29 -19.99
CA PRO A 94 -0.82 12.20 -21.12
C PRO A 94 -1.20 11.58 -22.47
N ASP A 95 -0.92 10.29 -22.67
CA ASP A 95 -1.24 9.62 -23.93
C ASP A 95 -2.73 9.26 -24.00
N PHE A 96 -3.32 8.87 -22.87
CA PHE A 96 -4.77 8.76 -22.71
C PHE A 96 -5.45 10.10 -22.96
N ALA A 97 -4.95 11.21 -22.39
CA ALA A 97 -5.51 12.54 -22.57
C ALA A 97 -5.52 12.97 -24.05
N LYS A 98 -4.44 12.69 -24.79
CA LYS A 98 -4.34 12.96 -26.24
C LYS A 98 -5.36 12.15 -27.04
N LEU A 99 -5.54 10.86 -26.72
CA LEU A 99 -6.48 9.98 -27.42
C LEU A 99 -7.92 10.53 -27.38
N TYR A 100 -8.30 11.15 -26.26
CA TYR A 100 -9.65 11.71 -26.06
C TYR A 100 -9.72 13.23 -26.27
N GLY A 101 -8.67 13.86 -26.80
CA GLY A 101 -8.66 15.29 -27.11
C GLY A 101 -8.79 16.20 -25.89
N VAL A 102 -8.43 15.72 -24.69
CA VAL A 102 -8.43 16.51 -23.46
C VAL A 102 -7.27 17.51 -23.56
N LYS A 103 -7.61 18.79 -23.76
CA LYS A 103 -6.63 19.87 -23.77
C LYS A 103 -6.30 20.24 -22.32
N ASN A 104 -5.02 20.26 -21.96
CA ASN A 104 -4.58 20.82 -20.68
C ASN A 104 -5.13 22.25 -20.56
N LYS A 105 -6.05 22.49 -19.61
CA LYS A 105 -6.28 23.84 -19.13
C LYS A 105 -5.12 24.15 -18.19
N LEU A 106 -4.20 24.99 -18.66
CA LEU A 106 -3.19 25.66 -17.85
C LEU A 106 -3.86 26.46 -16.73
#